data_AF-A0A1B7LMA3-F1
#
_entry.id   AF-A0A1B7LMA3-F1
#
_cell.length_a   1.000
_cell.length_b   1.000
_cell.length_c   1.000
_cell.angle_alpha   90.00
_cell.angle_beta   90.00
_cell.angle_gamma   90.00
#
_symmetry.space_group_name_H-M   'P 1'
#
loop_
_entity.id
_entity.type
_entity.pdbx_description
1 polymer ?
#
loop_
_entity_poly.entity_id
_entity_poly.type
_entity_poly.pdbx_seq_one_letter_code
_entity_poly.pdbx_strand_id
1 'polypeptide(L)'
;MKSVKLTPVDITNKEFRKMLRGYDPEEVDEFLDQIVEDYEELFKENSLLKEKINAMNEKIEHYSKIESTIQNTLLLAQNAAEQAKVSSQKEADIVIKHANDSAKKILDKAHTDVVSITQEYDRLKQEFVKFRAKFRNFITVQMETFEDLEKDFIKNYNLNQTSDFDKIKSQESRENNDFELNSEVSENFEKDSFVDVQPFESDDKTSSRFKSSEEVDSDLENIKKFFVSET
;
A
#
# COMPACT_ATOMS: atom_id res chain seq x y z
N MET A 1 11.36 -47.95 61.07
CA MET A 1 10.40 -49.05 61.31
C MET A 1 9.02 -48.60 60.87
N LYS A 2 8.45 -49.20 59.81
CA LYS A 2 7.01 -49.04 59.54
C LYS A 2 6.29 -49.74 60.69
N SER A 3 5.59 -48.99 61.55
CA SER A 3 4.68 -49.64 62.51
C SER A 3 3.59 -50.33 61.69
N VAL A 4 3.43 -51.64 61.92
CA VAL A 4 2.31 -52.38 61.36
C VAL A 4 1.08 -51.79 62.06
N LYS A 5 0.27 -51.04 61.31
CA LYS A 5 -1.00 -50.53 61.82
C LYS A 5 -1.93 -51.72 61.94
N LEU A 6 -2.50 -51.90 63.13
CA LEU A 6 -3.51 -52.92 63.40
C LEU A 6 -4.70 -52.68 62.46
N THR A 7 -5.28 -53.76 61.94
CA THR A 7 -6.57 -53.72 61.27
C THR A 7 -7.69 -53.93 62.29
N PRO A 8 -8.94 -53.53 62.00
CA PRO A 8 -10.07 -53.85 62.87
C PRO A 8 -10.13 -55.34 63.23
N VAL A 9 -9.88 -56.21 62.25
CA VAL A 9 -9.81 -57.68 62.40
C VAL A 9 -8.68 -58.12 63.33
N ASP A 10 -7.54 -57.42 63.36
CA ASP A 10 -6.44 -57.72 64.29
C ASP A 10 -6.79 -57.34 65.74
N ILE A 11 -7.67 -56.34 65.93
CA ILE A 11 -8.15 -55.91 67.23
C ILE A 11 -9.19 -56.92 67.76
N THR A 12 -10.13 -57.35 66.91
CA THR A 12 -11.15 -58.35 67.29
C THR A 12 -10.55 -59.72 67.62
N ASN A 13 -9.51 -60.15 66.92
CA ASN A 13 -8.86 -61.45 67.15
C ASN A 13 -7.80 -61.41 68.26
N LYS A 14 -7.70 -60.31 69.02
CA LYS A 14 -6.64 -60.11 69.99
C LYS A 14 -6.92 -60.86 71.29
N GLU A 15 -6.16 -61.92 71.55
CA GLU A 15 -6.18 -62.59 72.86
C GLU A 15 -5.17 -62.00 73.85
N PHE A 16 -5.64 -61.76 75.08
CA PHE A 16 -4.81 -61.29 76.19
C PHE A 16 -4.52 -62.43 77.20
N ARG A 17 -3.33 -62.41 77.80
CA ARG A 17 -2.96 -63.36 78.86
C ARG A 17 -3.65 -63.00 80.17
N LYS A 18 -4.25 -63.99 80.84
CA LYS A 18 -4.88 -63.81 82.16
C LYS A 18 -3.82 -63.78 83.28
N MET A 19 -3.92 -62.81 84.19
CA MET A 19 -3.06 -62.70 85.40
C MET A 19 -3.91 -62.44 86.65
N LEU A 20 -3.40 -62.85 87.82
CA LEU A 20 -4.12 -62.83 89.12
C LEU A 20 -4.57 -61.44 89.62
N ARG A 21 -4.06 -60.36 89.01
CA ARG A 21 -4.50 -58.97 89.18
C ARG A 21 -4.46 -58.29 87.81
N GLY A 22 -5.56 -58.34 87.07
CA GLY A 22 -5.70 -57.76 85.72
C GLY A 22 -7.02 -56.99 85.58
N TYR A 23 -7.20 -56.36 84.43
CA TYR A 23 -8.48 -55.74 84.05
C TYR A 23 -9.58 -56.79 83.90
N ASP A 24 -10.83 -56.38 84.07
CA ASP A 24 -11.99 -57.22 83.84
C ASP A 24 -12.10 -57.56 82.34
N PRO A 25 -12.11 -58.84 81.95
CA PRO A 25 -12.26 -59.23 80.55
C PRO A 25 -13.52 -58.65 79.88
N GLU A 26 -14.65 -58.56 80.59
CA GLU A 26 -15.91 -58.06 79.98
C GLU A 26 -15.82 -56.56 79.65
N GLU A 27 -15.26 -55.75 80.56
CA GLU A 27 -15.07 -54.30 80.35
C GLU A 27 -14.04 -54.04 79.23
N VAL A 28 -12.99 -54.87 79.15
CA VAL A 28 -11.99 -54.78 78.07
C VAL A 28 -12.60 -55.14 76.73
N ASP A 29 -13.42 -56.19 76.65
CA ASP A 29 -14.06 -56.61 75.41
C ASP A 29 -15.06 -55.55 74.91
N GLU A 30 -15.91 -54.98 75.78
CA GLU A 30 -16.81 -53.86 75.40
C GLU A 30 -16.04 -52.65 74.86
N PHE A 31 -14.90 -52.31 75.47
CA PHE A 31 -14.06 -51.21 75.01
C PHE A 31 -13.38 -51.53 73.66
N LEU A 32 -12.96 -52.78 73.45
CA LEU A 32 -12.37 -53.22 72.18
C LEU A 32 -13.41 -53.22 71.05
N ASP A 33 -14.66 -53.58 71.32
CA ASP A 33 -15.75 -53.50 70.35
C ASP A 33 -15.98 -52.05 69.89
N GLN A 34 -15.98 -51.09 70.83
CA GLN A 34 -16.08 -49.67 70.49
C GLN A 34 -14.88 -49.18 69.68
N ILE A 35 -13.66 -49.61 70.05
CA ILE A 35 -12.45 -49.30 69.26
C ILE A 35 -12.57 -49.87 67.85
N VAL A 36 -13.08 -51.09 67.68
CA VAL A 36 -13.24 -51.74 66.37
C VAL A 36 -14.18 -50.91 65.48
N GLU A 37 -15.35 -50.50 66.00
CA GLU A 37 -16.29 -49.64 65.26
C GLU A 37 -15.63 -48.32 64.80
N ASP A 38 -14.99 -47.59 65.72
CA ASP A 38 -14.30 -46.33 65.40
C ASP A 38 -13.17 -46.56 64.38
N TYR A 39 -12.44 -47.67 64.48
CA TYR A 39 -11.35 -48.00 63.55
C TYR A 39 -11.86 -48.36 62.16
N GLU A 40 -13.00 -49.06 62.05
CA GLU A 40 -13.66 -49.33 60.79
C GLU A 40 -14.15 -48.05 60.10
N GLU A 41 -14.77 -47.14 60.86
CA GLU A 41 -15.20 -45.83 60.35
C GLU A 41 -14.01 -45.03 59.84
N LEU A 42 -12.93 -44.93 60.63
CA LEU A 42 -11.69 -44.27 60.23
C LEU A 42 -11.07 -44.88 58.96
N PHE A 43 -11.07 -46.22 58.84
CA PHE A 43 -10.55 -46.88 57.64
C PHE A 43 -11.38 -46.55 56.41
N LYS A 44 -12.71 -46.56 56.54
CA LYS A 44 -13.64 -46.22 55.47
C LYS A 44 -13.48 -44.76 55.04
N GLU A 45 -13.42 -43.83 55.99
CA GLU A 45 -13.19 -42.41 55.69
C GLU A 45 -11.82 -42.20 55.02
N ASN A 46 -10.76 -42.86 55.52
CA ASN A 46 -9.44 -42.76 54.92
C ASN A 46 -9.41 -43.27 53.48
N SER A 47 -10.12 -44.36 53.19
CA SER A 47 -10.26 -44.88 51.83
C SER A 47 -10.97 -43.88 50.92
N LEU A 48 -12.11 -43.34 51.37
CA LEU A 48 -12.87 -42.34 50.62
C LEU A 48 -12.07 -41.06 50.36
N LEU A 49 -11.33 -40.58 51.36
CA LEU A 49 -10.45 -39.41 51.22
C LEU A 49 -9.33 -39.68 50.21
N LYS A 50 -8.71 -40.86 50.24
CA LYS A 50 -7.68 -41.24 49.25
C LYS A 50 -8.25 -41.31 47.84
N GLU A 51 -9.43 -41.88 47.65
CA GLU A 51 -10.11 -41.89 46.35
C GLU A 51 -10.39 -40.47 45.86
N LYS A 52 -10.89 -39.60 46.74
CA LYS A 52 -11.15 -38.20 46.41
C LYS A 52 -9.86 -37.45 46.04
N ILE A 53 -8.77 -37.68 46.77
CA ILE A 53 -7.46 -37.09 46.46
C ILE A 53 -6.98 -37.55 45.08
N ASN A 54 -7.07 -38.85 44.78
CA ASN A 54 -6.68 -39.38 43.47
C ASN A 54 -7.52 -38.76 42.35
N ALA A 55 -8.84 -38.70 42.51
CA ALA A 55 -9.73 -38.08 41.53
C ALA A 55 -9.44 -36.57 41.33
N MET A 56 -9.03 -35.86 42.39
CA MET A 56 -8.64 -34.45 42.27
C MET A 56 -7.29 -34.29 41.59
N ASN A 57 -6.32 -35.16 41.88
CA ASN A 57 -5.02 -35.16 41.22
C ASN A 57 -5.14 -35.42 39.72
N GLU A 58 -5.99 -36.37 39.31
CA GLU A 58 -6.28 -36.62 37.88
C GLU A 58 -6.87 -35.39 37.19
N LYS A 59 -7.78 -34.66 37.85
CA LYS A 59 -8.33 -33.41 37.33
C LYS A 59 -7.27 -32.32 37.20
N ILE A 60 -6.39 -32.19 38.20
CA ILE A 60 -5.29 -31.21 38.17
C ILE A 60 -4.35 -31.52 37.00
N GLU A 61 -3.98 -32.79 36.81
CA GLU A 61 -3.14 -33.21 35.68
C GLU A 61 -3.81 -32.91 34.33
N HIS A 62 -5.11 -33.19 34.22
CA HIS A 62 -5.90 -32.85 33.03
C HIS A 62 -5.88 -31.35 32.73
N TYR A 63 -6.15 -30.50 33.74
CA TYR A 63 -6.13 -29.05 33.57
C TYR A 63 -4.74 -28.51 33.25
N SER A 64 -3.69 -29.04 33.89
CA SER A 64 -2.30 -28.67 33.58
C SER A 64 -1.94 -28.98 32.11
N LYS A 65 -2.40 -30.12 31.59
CA LYS A 65 -2.21 -30.47 30.17
C LYS A 65 -2.97 -29.54 29.23
N ILE A 66 -4.20 -29.16 29.59
CA ILE A 66 -4.98 -28.18 28.82
C ILE A 66 -4.28 -26.82 28.81
N GLU A 67 -3.84 -26.34 29.97
CA GLU A 67 -3.13 -25.08 30.12
C GLU A 67 -1.87 -25.04 29.24
N SER A 68 -1.06 -26.10 29.30
CA SER A 68 0.13 -26.23 28.43
C SER A 68 -0.23 -26.20 26.94
N THR A 69 -1.31 -26.88 26.55
CA THR A 69 -1.79 -26.89 25.15
C THR A 69 -2.25 -25.51 24.69
N ILE A 70 -2.98 -24.78 25.55
CA ILE A 70 -3.45 -23.42 25.27
C ILE A 70 -2.25 -22.49 25.14
N GLN A 71 -1.29 -22.56 26.05
CA GLN A 71 -0.09 -21.72 26.04
C GLN A 71 0.73 -21.94 24.75
N ASN A 72 0.90 -23.20 24.34
CA ASN A 72 1.58 -23.53 23.09
C ASN A 72 0.82 -23.04 21.86
N THR A 73 -0.52 -23.15 21.89
CA THR A 73 -1.39 -22.68 20.80
C THR A 73 -1.37 -21.17 20.69
N LEU A 74 -1.36 -20.45 21.83
CA LEU A 74 -1.25 -19.00 21.87
C LEU A 74 0.09 -18.54 21.31
N LEU A 75 1.19 -19.21 21.68
CA LEU A 75 2.52 -18.92 21.15
C LEU A 75 2.57 -19.17 19.64
N LEU A 76 1.98 -20.26 19.16
CA LEU A 76 1.90 -20.56 17.73
C LEU A 76 1.10 -19.49 16.98
N ALA A 77 -0.05 -19.09 17.51
CA ALA A 77 -0.87 -18.03 16.93
C ALA A 77 -0.14 -16.69 16.89
N GLN A 78 0.56 -16.32 17.97
CA GLN A 78 1.37 -15.11 18.03
C GLN A 78 2.50 -15.13 16.99
N ASN A 79 3.23 -16.23 16.88
CA ASN A 79 4.30 -16.38 15.89
C ASN A 79 3.76 -16.33 14.46
N ALA A 80 2.63 -16.97 14.19
CA ALA A 80 1.98 -16.92 12.88
C ALA A 80 1.50 -15.50 12.53
N ALA A 81 0.92 -14.78 13.50
CA ALA A 81 0.51 -13.40 13.31
C ALA A 81 1.70 -12.47 13.05
N GLU A 82 2.80 -12.62 13.80
CA GLU A 82 4.01 -11.84 13.60
C GLU A 82 4.65 -12.15 12.23
N GLN A 83 4.71 -13.42 11.85
CA GLN A 83 5.21 -13.81 10.53
C GLN A 83 4.34 -13.26 9.39
N ALA A 84 3.01 -13.27 9.54
CA ALA A 84 2.09 -12.68 8.59
C ALA A 84 2.28 -11.15 8.50
N LYS A 85 2.49 -10.48 9.63
CA LYS A 85 2.76 -9.04 9.69
C LYS A 85 4.07 -8.69 9.00
N VAL A 86 5.18 -9.37 9.34
CA VAL A 86 6.50 -9.13 8.75
C VAL A 86 6.51 -9.40 7.25
N SER A 87 5.89 -10.50 6.81
CA SER A 87 5.79 -10.81 5.36
C SER A 87 4.94 -9.78 4.62
N SER A 88 3.81 -9.35 5.19
CA SER A 88 2.97 -8.30 4.60
C SER A 88 3.69 -6.96 4.50
N GLN A 89 4.46 -6.58 5.54
CA GLN A 89 5.25 -5.35 5.52
C GLN A 89 6.31 -5.40 4.42
N LYS A 90 7.05 -6.51 4.32
CA LYS A 90 8.06 -6.69 3.27
C LYS A 90 7.45 -6.64 1.87
N GLU A 91 6.29 -7.27 1.67
CA GLU A 91 5.58 -7.24 0.39
C GLU A 91 5.11 -5.82 0.06
N ALA A 92 4.58 -5.09 1.04
CA ALA A 92 4.18 -3.69 0.87
C ALA A 92 5.36 -2.81 0.46
N ASP A 93 6.51 -2.96 1.10
CA ASP A 93 7.73 -2.21 0.74
C ASP A 93 8.18 -2.51 -0.70
N ILE A 94 8.10 -3.77 -1.12
CA ILE A 94 8.41 -4.18 -2.51
C ILE A 94 7.43 -3.55 -3.49
N VAL A 95 6.13 -3.58 -3.20
CA VAL A 95 5.09 -2.99 -4.05
C VAL A 95 5.30 -1.48 -4.19
N ILE A 96 5.56 -0.78 -3.09
CA ILE A 96 5.84 0.67 -3.11
C ILE A 96 7.08 0.97 -3.94
N LYS A 97 8.17 0.21 -3.73
CA LYS A 97 9.39 0.38 -4.51
C LYS A 97 9.16 0.14 -6.01
N HIS A 98 8.46 -0.93 -6.37
CA HIS A 98 8.15 -1.25 -7.76
C HIS A 98 7.25 -0.18 -8.41
N ALA A 99 6.26 0.34 -7.67
CA ALA A 99 5.41 1.43 -8.14
C ALA A 99 6.23 2.71 -8.39
N ASN A 100 7.12 3.07 -7.47
CA ASN A 100 8.03 4.21 -7.63
C ASN A 100 8.98 4.05 -8.82
N ASP A 101 9.60 2.88 -8.96
CA ASP A 101 10.50 2.58 -10.09
C ASP A 101 9.75 2.62 -11.43
N SER A 102 8.51 2.12 -11.46
CA SER A 102 7.65 2.16 -12.65
C SER A 102 7.23 3.59 -13.00
N ALA A 103 6.82 4.39 -12.00
CA ALA A 103 6.47 5.78 -12.18
C ALA A 103 7.66 6.59 -12.70
N LYS A 104 8.85 6.36 -12.15
CA LYS A 104 10.09 6.98 -12.62
C LYS A 104 10.38 6.64 -14.09
N LYS A 105 10.26 5.37 -14.49
CA LYS A 105 10.44 4.95 -15.89
C LYS A 105 9.45 5.65 -16.83
N ILE A 106 8.19 5.80 -16.42
CA ILE A 106 7.18 6.51 -17.22
C ILE A 106 7.55 7.98 -17.37
N LEU A 107 7.99 8.63 -16.28
CA LEU A 107 8.43 10.02 -16.29
C LEU A 107 9.65 10.23 -17.19
N ASP A 108 10.67 9.38 -17.05
CA ASP A 108 11.90 9.43 -17.84
C ASP A 108 11.58 9.25 -19.34
N LYS A 109 10.68 8.31 -19.67
CA LYS A 109 10.21 8.12 -21.04
C LYS A 109 9.46 9.35 -21.56
N ALA A 110 8.51 9.89 -20.80
CA ALA A 110 7.77 11.09 -21.19
C ALA A 110 8.70 12.29 -21.41
N HIS A 111 9.69 12.48 -20.54
CA HIS A 111 10.71 13.52 -20.72
C HIS A 111 11.53 13.30 -22.00
N THR A 112 11.94 12.07 -22.27
CA THR A 112 12.68 11.72 -23.49
C THR A 112 11.86 11.99 -24.74
N ASP A 113 10.58 11.61 -24.72
CA ASP A 113 9.64 11.84 -25.82
C ASP A 113 9.44 13.36 -26.06
N VAL A 114 9.30 14.16 -25.00
CA VAL A 114 9.18 15.63 -25.11
C VAL A 114 10.43 16.24 -25.75
N VAL A 115 11.63 15.81 -25.34
CA VAL A 115 12.89 16.28 -25.93
C VAL A 115 12.95 15.89 -27.42
N SER A 116 12.58 14.66 -27.77
CA SER A 116 12.57 14.20 -29.17
C SER A 116 11.60 15.01 -30.04
N ILE A 117 10.36 15.20 -29.56
CA ILE A 117 9.34 15.99 -30.27
C ILE A 117 9.80 17.44 -30.46
N THR A 118 10.42 18.03 -29.44
CA THR A 118 10.95 19.40 -29.53
C THR A 118 12.04 19.51 -30.59
N GLN A 119 12.98 18.56 -30.62
CA GLN A 119 14.03 18.51 -31.65
C GLN A 119 13.46 18.30 -33.06
N GLU A 120 12.47 17.42 -33.21
CA GLU A 120 11.78 17.20 -34.49
C GLU A 120 11.03 18.45 -34.95
N TYR A 121 10.37 19.16 -34.03
CA TYR A 121 9.69 20.41 -34.30
C TYR A 121 10.67 21.49 -34.79
N ASP A 122 11.79 21.67 -34.09
CA ASP A 122 12.83 22.63 -34.51
C ASP A 122 13.41 22.30 -35.87
N ARG A 123 13.65 21.00 -36.14
CA ARG A 123 14.12 20.54 -37.44
C ARG A 123 13.10 20.84 -38.54
N LEU A 124 11.82 20.55 -38.31
CA LEU A 124 10.74 20.82 -39.27
C LEU A 124 10.62 22.32 -39.54
N LYS A 125 10.69 23.15 -38.50
CA LYS A 125 10.69 24.61 -38.61
C LYS A 125 11.85 25.10 -39.50
N GLN A 126 13.06 24.59 -39.30
CA GLN A 126 14.19 24.93 -40.16
C GLN A 126 13.99 24.51 -41.61
N GLU A 127 13.47 23.30 -41.85
CA GLU A 127 13.16 22.83 -43.21
C GLU A 127 12.06 23.68 -43.87
N PHE A 128 11.05 24.12 -43.11
CA PHE A 128 10.02 25.03 -43.61
C PHE A 128 10.58 26.40 -44.00
N VAL A 129 11.48 26.97 -43.17
CA VAL A 129 12.16 28.24 -43.49
C VAL A 129 13.00 28.09 -44.76
N LYS A 130 13.76 27.00 -44.90
CA LYS A 130 14.54 26.71 -46.12
C LYS A 130 13.64 26.54 -47.34
N PHE A 131 12.53 25.81 -47.21
CA PHE A 131 11.56 25.61 -48.28
C PHE A 131 10.95 26.95 -48.72
N ARG A 132 10.51 27.78 -47.76
CA ARG A 132 9.98 29.13 -48.04
C ARG A 132 11.00 29.99 -48.79
N ALA A 133 12.26 29.97 -48.38
CA ALA A 133 13.32 30.73 -49.05
C ALA A 133 13.55 30.23 -50.50
N LYS A 134 13.62 28.90 -50.69
CA LYS A 134 13.73 28.28 -52.02
C LYS A 134 12.55 28.62 -52.92
N PHE A 135 11.34 28.55 -52.38
CA PHE A 135 10.11 28.85 -53.14
C PHE A 135 10.03 30.33 -53.51
N ARG A 136 10.36 31.24 -52.59
CA ARG A 136 10.44 32.68 -52.90
C ARG A 136 11.44 32.93 -54.03
N ASN A 137 12.65 32.35 -53.94
CA ASN A 137 13.65 32.50 -54.99
C ASN A 137 13.15 31.93 -56.33
N PHE A 138 12.55 30.74 -56.33
CA PHE A 138 11.94 30.16 -57.53
C PHE A 138 10.93 31.11 -58.19
N ILE A 139 10.00 31.69 -57.43
CA ILE A 139 9.02 32.65 -57.96
C ILE A 139 9.69 33.92 -58.49
N THR A 140 10.66 34.48 -57.76
CA THR A 140 11.41 35.66 -58.22
C THR A 140 12.12 35.40 -59.55
N VAL A 141 12.79 34.25 -59.69
CA VAL A 141 13.44 33.85 -60.94
C VAL A 141 12.43 33.67 -62.06
N GLN A 142 11.29 33.00 -61.81
CA GLN A 142 10.24 32.84 -62.83
C GLN A 142 9.66 34.20 -63.25
N MET A 143 9.50 35.15 -62.32
CA MET A 143 9.03 36.50 -62.62
C MET A 143 10.06 37.26 -63.49
N GLU A 144 11.34 37.22 -63.14
CA GLU A 144 12.42 37.85 -63.92
C GLU A 144 12.47 37.29 -65.35
N THR A 145 12.33 35.96 -65.51
CA THR A 145 12.26 35.35 -66.85
C THR A 145 11.03 35.81 -67.64
N PHE A 146 9.90 36.06 -66.98
CA PHE A 146 8.69 36.56 -67.64
C PHE A 146 8.87 38.02 -68.08
N GLU A 147 9.46 38.86 -67.23
CA GLU A 147 9.79 40.25 -67.56
C GLU A 147 10.76 40.34 -68.75
N ASP A 148 11.77 39.46 -68.79
CA ASP A 148 12.68 39.36 -69.93
C ASP A 148 11.95 38.94 -71.23
N LEU A 149 11.04 37.97 -71.14
CA LEU A 149 10.21 37.56 -72.28
C LEU A 149 9.27 38.68 -72.74
N GLU A 150 8.66 39.43 -71.81
CA GLU A 150 7.82 40.59 -72.12
C GLU A 150 8.63 41.69 -72.81
N LYS A 151 9.83 41.98 -72.31
CA LYS A 151 10.74 42.95 -72.91
C LYS A 151 11.19 42.54 -74.30
N ASP A 152 11.53 41.27 -74.50
CA ASP A 152 11.85 40.73 -75.83
C ASP A 152 10.63 40.76 -76.76
N PHE A 153 9.42 40.49 -76.24
CA PHE A 153 8.18 40.61 -77.01
C PHE A 153 7.92 42.06 -77.45
N ILE A 154 8.02 43.03 -76.53
CA ILE A 154 7.87 44.46 -76.82
C ILE A 154 8.92 44.93 -77.83
N LYS A 155 10.17 44.50 -77.67
CA LYS A 155 11.30 44.89 -78.53
C LYS A 155 11.20 44.30 -79.94
N ASN A 156 10.73 43.05 -80.07
CA ASN A 156 10.61 42.38 -81.36
C ASN A 156 9.34 42.74 -82.14
N TYR A 157 8.29 43.24 -81.47
CA TYR A 157 7.01 43.58 -82.11
C TYR A 157 6.71 45.08 -82.26
N ASN A 158 7.60 46.01 -81.88
CA ASN A 158 7.41 47.46 -82.08
C ASN A 158 5.98 47.95 -81.74
N LEU A 159 5.42 47.52 -80.60
CA LEU A 159 4.16 48.04 -80.08
C LEU A 159 4.38 49.40 -79.41
N ASN A 160 4.76 50.38 -80.22
CA ASN A 160 4.66 51.80 -79.85
C ASN A 160 3.35 52.34 -80.40
N GLN A 161 2.41 52.58 -79.47
CA GLN A 161 1.07 53.16 -79.59
C GLN A 161 -0.11 52.20 -79.78
N THR A 162 -0.67 51.77 -78.65
CA THR A 162 -2.01 52.27 -78.30
C THR A 162 -2.01 52.77 -76.87
N SER A 163 -1.93 54.08 -76.74
CA SER A 163 -2.45 54.84 -75.61
C SER A 163 -3.97 54.60 -75.52
N ASP A 164 -4.42 53.48 -74.94
CA ASP A 164 -5.86 53.24 -74.69
C ASP A 164 -6.18 52.07 -73.71
N PHE A 165 -5.29 51.72 -72.77
CA PHE A 165 -5.69 50.88 -71.61
C PHE A 165 -6.01 51.67 -70.33
N ASP A 166 -5.64 52.95 -70.26
CA ASP A 166 -6.04 53.85 -69.16
C ASP A 166 -7.53 54.26 -69.21
N LYS A 167 -8.30 53.83 -70.22
CA LYS A 167 -9.75 54.07 -70.34
C LYS A 167 -10.64 52.90 -69.92
N ILE A 168 -10.09 51.73 -69.59
CA ILE A 168 -10.86 50.62 -69.01
C ILE A 168 -10.76 50.67 -67.46
N LYS A 169 -10.88 51.86 -66.89
CA LYS A 169 -11.05 52.06 -65.44
C LYS A 169 -12.32 52.84 -65.08
N SER A 170 -13.10 53.27 -66.08
CA SER A 170 -14.22 54.20 -65.88
C SER A 170 -15.60 53.61 -66.16
N GLN A 171 -15.74 52.30 -66.42
CA GLN A 171 -17.05 51.70 -66.70
C GLN A 171 -17.22 50.23 -66.25
N GLU A 172 -16.59 49.83 -65.15
CA GLU A 172 -17.06 48.69 -64.33
C GLU A 172 -17.20 49.12 -62.87
N SER A 173 -18.11 50.07 -62.62
CA SER A 173 -18.85 50.05 -61.37
C SER A 173 -19.98 49.06 -61.54
N ARG A 174 -19.75 47.81 -61.15
CA ARG A 174 -20.71 46.94 -60.46
C ARG A 174 -20.06 45.61 -60.06
N GLU A 175 -19.94 45.46 -58.74
CA GLU A 175 -19.85 44.22 -57.97
C GLU A 175 -18.55 43.40 -58.13
N ASN A 176 -17.65 43.53 -57.15
CA ASN A 176 -17.50 42.50 -56.10
C ASN A 176 -16.38 42.84 -55.10
N ASN A 177 -16.77 42.90 -53.82
CA ASN A 177 -16.01 42.68 -52.59
C ASN A 177 -14.73 43.49 -52.32
N ASP A 178 -14.87 44.42 -51.37
CA ASP A 178 -13.77 44.89 -50.53
C ASP A 178 -13.00 43.71 -49.93
N PHE A 179 -11.76 43.54 -50.37
CA PHE A 179 -10.73 42.89 -49.57
C PHE A 179 -9.52 43.83 -49.56
N GLU A 180 -9.58 44.80 -48.65
CA GLU A 180 -8.45 45.62 -48.22
C GLU A 180 -7.39 44.69 -47.62
N LEU A 181 -6.36 44.35 -48.40
CA LEU A 181 -5.15 43.74 -47.86
C LEU A 181 -4.29 44.88 -47.31
N ASN A 182 -4.52 45.23 -46.04
CA ASN A 182 -3.67 46.16 -45.29
C ASN A 182 -2.20 45.72 -45.37
N SER A 183 -1.34 46.58 -45.94
CA SER A 183 0.12 46.38 -46.00
C SER A 183 0.81 46.74 -44.68
N GLU A 184 0.14 46.56 -43.53
CA GLU A 184 0.67 46.85 -42.19
C GLU A 184 1.10 45.59 -41.42
N VAL A 185 1.05 44.40 -42.04
CA VAL A 185 1.43 43.16 -41.33
C VAL A 185 2.95 42.91 -41.31
N SER A 186 3.75 43.83 -41.86
CA SER A 186 5.21 43.65 -41.98
C SER A 186 6.04 43.97 -40.74
N GLU A 187 5.48 44.51 -39.65
CA GLU A 187 6.29 44.83 -38.44
C GLU A 187 5.79 44.24 -37.10
N ASN A 188 4.63 43.58 -37.04
CA ASN A 188 4.05 43.16 -35.75
C ASN A 188 4.15 41.66 -35.43
N PHE A 189 4.78 40.83 -36.27
CA PHE A 189 4.96 39.39 -35.96
C PHE A 189 6.28 39.03 -35.26
N GLU A 190 7.12 40.02 -34.92
CA GLU A 190 8.37 39.78 -34.19
C GLU A 190 8.26 39.86 -32.65
N LYS A 191 7.09 40.21 -32.07
CA LYS A 191 6.98 40.39 -30.60
C LYS A 191 6.06 39.44 -29.83
N ASP A 192 5.12 38.75 -30.47
CA ASP A 192 4.09 37.99 -29.73
C ASP A 192 4.27 36.46 -29.69
N SER A 193 5.47 35.93 -29.97
CA SER A 193 5.75 34.50 -29.77
C SER A 193 7.04 34.20 -29.03
N PHE A 194 7.48 35.10 -28.15
CA PHE A 194 8.46 34.77 -27.13
C PHE A 194 7.72 34.50 -25.81
N VAL A 195 7.07 33.35 -25.72
CA VAL A 195 6.83 32.75 -24.41
C VAL A 195 8.10 31.96 -24.11
N ASP A 196 8.98 32.56 -23.32
CA ASP A 196 10.05 31.85 -22.65
C ASP A 196 9.37 30.70 -21.90
N VAL A 197 9.56 29.47 -22.37
CA VAL A 197 9.15 28.29 -21.61
C VAL A 197 10.14 28.21 -20.46
N GLN A 198 9.80 28.84 -19.34
CA GLN A 198 10.58 28.69 -18.13
C GLN A 198 10.65 27.20 -17.77
N PRO A 199 11.81 26.71 -17.29
CA PRO A 199 11.91 25.37 -16.74
C PRO A 199 10.83 25.18 -15.68
N PHE A 200 10.05 24.11 -15.81
CA PHE A 200 9.06 23.73 -14.81
C PHE A 200 9.78 23.45 -13.48
N GLU A 201 9.73 24.40 -12.54
CA GLU A 201 10.10 24.14 -11.16
C GLU A 201 9.10 23.15 -10.58
N SER A 202 9.61 21.98 -10.17
CA SER A 202 8.82 21.00 -9.45
C SER A 202 8.38 21.58 -8.12
N ASP A 203 7.12 22.02 -8.03
CA ASP A 203 6.48 22.28 -6.74
C ASP A 203 6.39 20.97 -5.95
N ASP A 204 7.37 20.75 -5.07
CA ASP A 204 7.48 19.66 -4.11
C ASP A 204 6.43 19.80 -2.97
N LYS A 205 5.15 19.98 -3.34
CA LYS A 205 4.04 20.12 -2.40
C LYS A 205 3.02 19.00 -2.44
N THR A 206 3.13 18.05 -3.39
CA THR A 206 2.28 16.85 -3.40
C THR A 206 2.79 15.72 -2.51
N SER A 207 3.95 15.88 -1.85
CA SER A 207 4.49 14.93 -0.87
C SER A 207 3.78 14.99 0.51
N SER A 208 2.99 16.02 0.81
CA SER A 208 2.46 16.25 2.17
C SER A 208 1.14 15.57 2.52
N ARG A 209 0.60 14.66 1.68
CA ARG A 209 -0.67 13.97 1.99
C ARG A 209 -0.53 12.61 2.71
N PHE A 210 0.68 12.19 3.05
CA PHE A 210 0.86 11.07 3.98
C PHE A 210 0.86 11.60 5.42
N LYS A 211 -0.13 11.17 6.21
CA LYS A 211 -0.20 11.45 7.65
C LYS A 211 1.16 11.18 8.31
N SER A 212 1.61 12.07 9.20
CA SER A 212 2.84 11.86 9.95
C SER A 212 2.73 10.61 10.84
N SER A 213 3.85 9.99 11.17
CA SER A 213 3.90 8.82 12.07
C SER A 213 3.20 9.08 13.41
N GLU A 214 3.20 10.33 13.89
CA GLU A 214 2.55 10.75 15.13
C GLU A 214 1.01 10.77 15.02
N GLU A 215 0.45 11.11 13.86
CA GLU A 215 -1.01 11.06 13.65
C GLU A 215 -1.51 9.61 13.58
N VAL A 216 -0.75 8.72 12.94
CA VAL A 216 -1.08 7.29 12.82
C VAL A 216 -1.02 6.59 14.18
N ASP A 217 -0.05 6.93 15.03
CA ASP A 217 0.04 6.39 16.40
C ASP A 217 -1.10 6.91 17.31
N SER A 218 -1.53 8.16 17.13
CA SER A 218 -2.67 8.71 17.87
C SER A 218 -3.99 8.01 17.52
N ASP A 219 -4.19 7.67 16.24
CA ASP A 219 -5.36 6.93 15.77
C ASP A 219 -5.34 5.48 16.31
N LEU A 220 -4.15 4.86 16.43
CA LEU A 220 -3.99 3.53 17.02
C LEU A 220 -4.29 3.50 18.53
N GLU A 221 -3.87 4.53 19.27
CA GLU A 221 -4.17 4.70 20.71
C GLU A 221 -5.68 4.91 20.95
N ASN A 222 -6.34 5.67 20.09
CA ASN A 222 -7.79 5.86 20.15
C ASN A 222 -8.57 4.57 19.87
N ILE A 223 -8.11 3.75 18.93
CA ILE A 223 -8.70 2.43 18.64
C ILE A 223 -8.48 1.48 19.83
N LYS A 224 -7.29 1.46 20.43
CA LYS A 224 -7.03 0.63 21.63
C LYS A 224 -7.92 1.04 22.81
N LYS A 225 -8.15 2.33 23.03
CA LYS A 225 -9.06 2.81 24.09
C LYS A 225 -10.51 2.40 23.85
N PHE A 226 -10.95 2.33 22.59
CA PHE A 226 -12.30 1.89 22.24
C PHE A 226 -12.55 0.42 22.62
N PHE A 227 -11.56 -0.46 22.44
CA PHE A 227 -11.68 -1.89 22.77
C PHE A 227 -11.42 -2.22 24.25
N VAL A 228 -10.82 -1.31 25.03
CA VAL A 228 -10.57 -1.50 26.47
C VAL A 228 -11.74 -1.00 27.32
N SER A 229 -12.64 -0.18 26.78
CA SER A 229 -13.82 0.34 27.50
C SER A 229 -15.05 -0.57 27.54
N GLU A 230 -15.00 -1.75 26.90
CA GLU A 230 -16.12 -2.70 26.81
C GLU A 230 -15.96 -3.98 27.66
N THR A 231 -15.04 -3.97 28.63
CA THR A 231 -14.85 -5.02 29.66
C THR A 231 -14.82 -4.41 31.03
#